data_AF-A0A349ZUY2-F1
#
_entry.id   AF-A0A349ZUY2-F1
#
_cell.length_a   1.000
_cell.length_b   1.000
_cell.length_c   1.000
_cell.angle_alpha   90.00
_cell.angle_beta   90.00
_cell.angle_gamma   90.00
#
_symmetry.space_group_name_H-M   'P 1'
#
loop_
_entity.id
_entity.type
_entity.pdbx_description
1 polymer ?
#
loop_
_entity_poly.entity_id
_entity_poly.type
_entity_poly.pdbx_seq_one_letter_code
_entity_poly.pdbx_strand_id
1 'polypeptide(L)'
;MSRILSLLRVRDMTDNIVSDVVNEIIRAFPFLPDNLFVRAGVATLSVILLLFAAGVIISGVSGMIGRILAMLIGGRAAFVFRNYLTWPGTVHHEFSHALLAFLTGAKVIRISLIPHGQALGQVQYRPRGGRILQALQMSLSSIAPVLCGMVTETLLMLKVLPLCDVWWKYALFGYFALSIFLHMTLSREDMINLWNGIVPTVFVLYCVFLVTGAFTG
;
A
#
# COMPACT_ATOMS: atom_id res chain seq x y z
N MET A 1 13.79 30.02 7.96
CA MET A 1 14.97 29.19 8.29
C MET A 1 14.60 27.87 8.98
N SER A 2 13.65 27.84 9.94
CA SER A 2 13.25 26.59 10.64
C SER A 2 12.55 25.53 9.75
N ARG A 3 11.79 25.93 8.72
CA ARG A 3 11.15 25.00 7.75
C ARG A 3 12.14 24.30 6.82
N ILE A 4 13.25 24.96 6.46
CA ILE A 4 14.31 24.36 5.65
C ILE A 4 15.11 23.37 6.50
N LEU A 5 15.37 23.72 7.77
CA LEU A 5 15.99 22.81 8.74
C LEU A 5 15.10 21.61 9.07
N SER A 6 13.77 21.75 9.16
CA SER A 6 12.88 20.60 9.35
C SER A 6 12.80 19.69 8.12
N LEU A 7 12.87 20.27 6.91
CA LEU A 7 12.93 19.49 5.66
C LEU A 7 14.29 18.80 5.47
N LEU A 8 15.38 19.43 5.88
CA LEU A 8 16.71 18.81 5.92
C LEU A 8 16.79 17.70 6.99
N ARG A 9 16.16 17.89 8.15
CA ARG A 9 16.11 16.87 9.22
C ARG A 9 15.28 15.64 8.84
N VAL A 10 14.27 15.78 7.98
CA VAL A 10 13.54 14.64 7.39
C VAL A 10 14.38 13.98 6.28
N ARG A 11 15.16 14.76 5.55
CA ARG A 11 16.08 14.25 4.51
C ARG A 11 17.19 13.38 5.12
N ASP A 12 17.76 13.76 6.25
CA ASP A 12 18.78 12.98 6.98
C ASP A 12 18.22 11.73 7.67
N MET A 13 16.89 11.64 7.85
CA MET A 13 16.20 10.47 8.44
C MET A 13 15.64 9.52 7.38
N THR A 14 15.83 9.84 6.10
CA THR A 14 15.39 9.05 4.94
C THR A 14 16.58 8.44 4.19
N ASP A 15 17.73 8.32 4.86
CA ASP A 15 18.78 7.42 4.40
C ASP A 15 18.26 5.99 4.55
N ASN A 16 18.25 5.28 3.41
CA ASN A 16 17.73 3.94 3.16
C ASN A 16 17.16 3.15 4.37
N ILE A 17 15.86 3.34 4.67
CA ILE A 17 15.10 2.53 5.66
C ILE A 17 15.34 1.02 5.46
N VAL A 18 15.44 0.58 4.20
CA VAL A 18 15.73 -0.83 3.87
C VAL A 18 17.13 -1.22 4.34
N SER A 19 18.14 -0.35 4.18
CA SER A 19 19.49 -0.59 4.66
C SER A 19 19.53 -0.66 6.19
N ASP A 20 18.89 0.29 6.87
CA ASP A 20 18.83 0.32 8.34
C ASP A 20 18.20 -0.96 8.91
N VAL A 21 17.04 -1.36 8.37
CA VAL A 21 16.36 -2.60 8.79
C VAL A 21 17.24 -3.82 8.51
N VAL A 22 17.89 -3.89 7.35
CA VAL A 22 18.80 -5.00 7.02
C VAL A 22 19.99 -5.03 7.99
N ASN A 23 20.61 -3.89 8.26
CA ASN A 23 21.73 -3.77 9.19
C ASN A 23 21.35 -4.18 10.61
N GLU A 24 20.19 -3.76 11.11
CA GLU A 24 19.67 -4.17 12.41
C GLU A 24 19.43 -5.68 12.49
N ILE A 25 18.82 -6.27 11.46
CA ILE A 25 18.57 -7.73 11.42
C ILE A 25 19.89 -8.51 11.39
N ILE A 26 20.84 -8.14 10.53
CA ILE A 26 22.15 -8.82 10.46
C ILE A 26 22.88 -8.73 11.81
N ARG A 27 22.81 -7.58 12.50
CA ARG A 27 23.36 -7.42 13.86
C ARG A 27 22.64 -8.28 14.90
N ALA A 28 21.32 -8.39 14.82
CA ALA A 28 20.51 -9.19 15.74
C ALA A 28 20.71 -10.70 15.56
N PHE A 29 21.10 -11.15 14.36
CA PHE A 29 21.31 -12.56 14.03
C PHE A 29 22.75 -12.83 13.56
N PRO A 30 23.73 -12.87 14.49
CA PRO A 30 25.16 -12.94 14.16
C PRO A 30 25.59 -14.25 13.49
N PHE A 31 24.71 -15.26 13.43
CA PHE A 31 24.96 -16.49 12.67
C PHE A 31 24.70 -16.34 11.16
N LEU A 32 24.03 -15.26 10.73
CA LEU A 32 23.82 -14.98 9.31
C LEU A 32 25.12 -14.45 8.70
N PRO A 33 25.64 -15.04 7.62
CA PRO A 33 26.83 -14.54 6.98
C PRO A 33 26.55 -13.18 6.33
N ASP A 34 27.35 -12.18 6.68
CA ASP A 34 27.21 -10.83 6.15
C ASP A 34 27.77 -10.73 4.73
N ASN A 35 26.98 -11.17 3.75
CA ASN A 35 27.30 -11.08 2.33
C ASN A 35 26.12 -10.54 1.51
N LEU A 36 26.40 -10.18 0.26
CA LEU A 36 25.43 -9.61 -0.67
C LEU A 36 24.15 -10.46 -0.80
N PHE A 37 24.30 -11.78 -0.88
CA PHE A 37 23.18 -12.70 -1.10
C PHE A 37 22.25 -12.77 0.10
N VAL A 38 22.81 -12.81 1.31
CA VAL A 38 22.02 -12.83 2.55
C VAL A 38 21.35 -11.49 2.77
N ARG A 39 22.06 -10.36 2.59
CA ARG A 39 21.48 -9.02 2.72
C ARG A 39 20.31 -8.79 1.76
N ALA A 40 20.43 -9.21 0.50
CA ALA A 40 19.33 -9.14 -0.45
C ALA A 40 18.14 -10.01 -0.04
N GLY A 41 18.41 -11.18 0.54
CA GLY A 41 17.38 -12.09 1.08
C GLY A 41 16.63 -11.45 2.24
N VAL A 42 17.37 -10.89 3.20
CA VAL A 42 16.81 -10.14 4.34
C VAL A 42 16.00 -8.94 3.85
N ALA A 43 16.51 -8.13 2.92
CA ALA A 43 15.79 -6.99 2.35
C ALA A 43 14.45 -7.40 1.72
N THR A 44 14.47 -8.48 0.93
CA THR A 44 13.29 -9.03 0.26
C THR A 44 12.21 -9.44 1.27
N LEU A 45 12.61 -10.23 2.27
CA LEU A 45 11.69 -10.72 3.30
C LEU A 45 11.17 -9.56 4.15
N SER A 46 12.02 -8.61 4.53
CA SER A 46 11.63 -7.44 5.30
C SER A 46 10.59 -6.60 4.57
N VAL A 47 10.77 -6.31 3.28
CA VAL A 47 9.79 -5.53 2.52
C VAL A 47 8.44 -6.25 2.43
N ILE A 48 8.44 -7.55 2.15
CA ILE A 48 7.19 -8.32 2.06
C ILE A 48 6.48 -8.36 3.41
N LEU A 49 7.22 -8.61 4.50
CA LEU A 49 6.67 -8.66 5.85
C LEU A 49 6.14 -7.29 6.28
N LEU A 50 6.85 -6.21 6.00
CA LEU A 50 6.43 -4.85 6.32
C LEU A 50 5.16 -4.46 5.56
N LEU A 51 5.07 -4.78 4.26
CA LEU A 51 3.87 -4.51 3.47
C LEU A 51 2.66 -5.32 3.96
N PHE A 52 2.87 -6.60 4.30
CA PHE A 52 1.82 -7.44 4.85
C PHE A 52 1.38 -6.92 6.22
N ALA A 53 2.32 -6.60 7.11
CA ALA A 53 2.04 -6.04 8.42
C ALA A 53 1.28 -4.71 8.30
N ALA A 54 1.69 -3.81 7.40
CA ALA A 54 0.99 -2.57 7.12
C ALA A 54 -0.46 -2.84 6.68
N GLY A 55 -0.69 -3.76 5.74
CA GLY A 55 -2.02 -4.14 5.28
C GLY A 55 -2.92 -4.68 6.40
N VAL A 56 -2.38 -5.54 7.29
CA VAL A 56 -3.10 -6.07 8.45
C VAL A 56 -3.44 -4.97 9.45
N ILE A 57 -2.47 -4.12 9.79
CA ILE A 57 -2.65 -3.00 10.73
C ILE A 57 -3.71 -2.04 10.21
N ILE A 58 -3.60 -1.60 8.96
CA ILE A 58 -4.56 -0.71 8.29
C ILE A 58 -5.96 -1.31 8.30
N SER A 59 -6.08 -2.59 7.93
CA SER A 59 -7.37 -3.29 7.92
C SER A 59 -7.97 -3.40 9.33
N GLY A 60 -7.14 -3.64 10.34
CA GLY A 60 -7.55 -3.65 11.75
C GLY A 60 -8.03 -2.28 12.23
N VAL A 61 -7.27 -1.22 11.94
CA VAL A 61 -7.62 0.16 12.33
C VAL A 61 -8.88 0.64 11.60
N SER A 62 -8.99 0.45 10.29
CA SER A 62 -10.19 0.78 9.51
C SER A 62 -11.41 0.01 10.02
N GLY A 63 -11.24 -1.28 10.34
CA GLY A 63 -12.29 -2.09 10.96
C GLY A 63 -12.72 -1.57 12.33
N MET A 64 -11.77 -1.16 13.17
CA MET A 64 -12.04 -0.57 14.49
C MET A 64 -12.80 0.75 14.36
N ILE A 65 -12.37 1.65 13.46
CA ILE A 65 -13.07 2.92 13.18
C ILE A 65 -14.50 2.63 12.72
N GLY A 66 -14.69 1.67 11.81
CA GLY A 66 -16.01 1.26 11.35
C GLY A 66 -16.91 0.76 12.49
N ARG A 67 -16.38 -0.01 13.44
CA ARG A 67 -17.13 -0.48 14.63
C ARG A 67 -17.49 0.67 15.57
N ILE A 68 -16.56 1.59 15.83
CA ILE A 68 -16.81 2.78 16.66
C ILE A 68 -17.91 3.63 16.02
N LEU A 69 -17.83 3.89 14.72
CA LEU A 69 -18.89 4.58 13.98
C LEU A 69 -20.23 3.85 14.09
N ALA A 70 -20.25 2.54 13.91
CA ALA A 70 -21.48 1.75 14.04
C ALA A 70 -22.10 1.83 15.44
N MET A 71 -21.28 1.92 16.50
CA MET A 71 -21.76 2.11 17.88
C MET A 71 -22.32 3.53 18.10
N LEU A 72 -21.75 4.55 17.47
CA LEU A 72 -22.13 5.95 17.67
C LEU A 72 -23.39 6.35 16.89
N ILE A 73 -23.48 5.97 15.60
CA ILE A 73 -24.55 6.42 14.69
C ILE A 73 -25.46 5.28 14.22
N GLY A 74 -25.21 4.06 14.68
CA GLY A 74 -25.95 2.86 14.27
C GLY A 74 -25.39 2.19 13.01
N GLY A 75 -25.54 0.86 12.92
CA GLY A 75 -24.92 0.06 11.87
C GLY A 75 -25.33 0.44 10.44
N ARG A 76 -26.60 0.82 10.21
CA ARG A 76 -27.07 1.27 8.90
C ARG A 76 -26.43 2.59 8.47
N ALA A 77 -26.34 3.56 9.38
CA ALA A 77 -25.73 4.85 9.08
C ALA A 77 -24.21 4.73 8.87
N ALA A 78 -23.53 3.90 9.68
CA ALA A 78 -22.11 3.61 9.50
C ALA A 78 -21.81 2.88 8.18
N PHE A 79 -22.70 1.97 7.75
CA PHE A 79 -22.61 1.35 6.42
C PHE A 79 -22.74 2.39 5.32
N VAL A 80 -23.72 3.30 5.39
CA VAL A 80 -23.89 4.36 4.39
C VAL A 80 -22.68 5.29 4.36
N PHE A 81 -22.17 5.69 5.54
CA PHE A 81 -20.98 6.52 5.65
C PHE A 81 -19.77 5.88 4.96
N ARG A 82 -19.47 4.62 5.30
CA ARG A 82 -18.29 3.93 4.77
C ARG A 82 -18.38 3.60 3.28
N ASN A 83 -19.59 3.41 2.75
CA ASN A 83 -19.76 2.91 1.39
C ASN A 83 -20.10 4.00 0.38
N TYR A 84 -20.79 5.06 0.81
CA TYR A 84 -21.23 6.13 -0.07
C TYR A 84 -20.57 7.46 0.27
N LEU A 85 -20.41 7.80 1.56
CA LEU A 85 -19.79 9.08 1.91
C LEU A 85 -18.29 9.06 1.61
N THR A 86 -17.59 7.96 1.87
CA THR A 86 -16.16 7.81 1.56
C THR A 86 -15.89 7.18 0.20
N TRP A 87 -16.83 7.30 -0.74
CA TRP A 87 -16.72 6.78 -2.11
C TRP A 87 -15.43 7.15 -2.86
N PRO A 88 -14.83 8.35 -2.71
CA PRO A 88 -13.54 8.64 -3.34
C PRO A 88 -12.43 7.66 -2.95
N GLY A 89 -12.51 7.08 -1.75
CA GLY A 89 -11.61 6.02 -1.31
C GLY A 89 -11.79 4.74 -2.12
N THR A 90 -13.02 4.33 -2.40
CA THR A 90 -13.31 3.19 -3.29
C THR A 90 -12.79 3.44 -4.70
N VAL A 91 -12.97 4.66 -5.22
CA VAL A 91 -12.44 5.04 -6.53
C VAL A 91 -10.92 4.91 -6.57
N HIS A 92 -10.24 5.45 -5.54
CA HIS A 92 -8.80 5.34 -5.40
C HIS A 92 -8.33 3.88 -5.29
N HIS A 93 -9.03 3.06 -4.52
CA HIS A 93 -8.77 1.63 -4.35
C HIS A 93 -8.80 0.89 -5.69
N GLU A 94 -9.91 1.00 -6.43
CA GLU A 94 -10.06 0.30 -7.72
C GLU A 94 -9.06 0.83 -8.76
N PHE A 95 -8.83 2.16 -8.82
CA PHE A 95 -7.82 2.70 -9.72
C PHE A 95 -6.41 2.24 -9.36
N SER A 96 -6.12 1.96 -8.09
CA SER A 96 -4.83 1.41 -7.68
C SER A 96 -4.60 0.03 -8.28
N HIS A 97 -5.60 -0.86 -8.20
CA HIS A 97 -5.56 -2.16 -8.90
C HIS A 97 -5.35 -1.98 -10.41
N ALA A 98 -6.16 -1.14 -11.05
CA ALA A 98 -6.07 -0.90 -12.49
C ALA A 98 -4.69 -0.34 -12.91
N LEU A 99 -4.14 0.59 -12.13
CA LEU A 99 -2.85 1.22 -12.38
C LEU A 99 -1.73 0.18 -12.35
N LEU A 100 -1.64 -0.60 -11.27
CA LEU A 100 -0.58 -1.60 -11.12
C LEU A 100 -0.75 -2.75 -12.10
N ALA A 101 -1.98 -3.19 -12.38
CA ALA A 101 -2.26 -4.15 -13.44
C ALA A 101 -1.81 -3.62 -14.82
N PHE A 102 -2.08 -2.35 -15.14
CA PHE A 102 -1.66 -1.74 -16.39
C PHE A 102 -0.13 -1.61 -16.49
N LEU A 103 0.52 -1.08 -15.47
CA LEU A 103 1.98 -0.88 -15.43
C LEU A 103 2.77 -2.19 -15.52
N THR A 104 2.23 -3.26 -14.94
CA THR A 104 2.84 -4.60 -15.01
C THR A 104 2.53 -5.33 -16.33
N GLY A 105 1.76 -4.72 -17.24
CA GLY A 105 1.46 -5.26 -18.56
C GLY A 105 0.23 -6.15 -18.64
N ALA A 106 -0.58 -6.28 -17.59
CA ALA A 106 -1.87 -6.96 -17.67
C ALA A 106 -2.85 -6.16 -18.56
N LYS A 107 -3.90 -6.80 -19.07
CA LYS A 107 -4.96 -6.12 -19.82
C LYS A 107 -6.10 -5.79 -18.86
N VAL A 108 -6.30 -4.52 -18.54
CA VAL A 108 -7.50 -4.06 -17.83
C VAL A 108 -8.69 -4.17 -18.78
N ILE A 109 -9.70 -4.95 -18.40
CA ILE A 109 -10.88 -5.23 -19.23
C ILE A 109 -12.02 -4.30 -18.84
N ARG A 110 -12.27 -4.18 -17.54
CA ARG A 110 -13.39 -3.39 -17.00
C ARG A 110 -13.03 -2.83 -15.64
N ILE A 111 -13.42 -1.59 -15.40
CA ILE A 111 -13.39 -0.96 -14.08
C ILE A 111 -14.84 -0.60 -13.75
N SER A 112 -15.32 -1.08 -12.61
CA SER A 112 -16.63 -0.73 -12.05
C SER A 112 -16.42 0.01 -10.74
N LEU A 113 -16.89 1.25 -10.66
CA LEU A 113 -16.80 2.09 -9.46
C LEU A 113 -18.14 2.19 -8.72
N ILE A 114 -19.16 1.53 -9.26
CA ILE A 114 -20.52 1.52 -8.71
C ILE A 114 -20.70 0.21 -7.96
N PRO A 115 -21.22 0.25 -6.72
CA PRO A 115 -21.51 -0.95 -5.96
C PRO A 115 -22.43 -1.91 -6.72
N HIS A 116 -22.10 -3.19 -6.73
CA HIS A 116 -22.93 -4.25 -7.29
C HIS A 116 -22.95 -5.45 -6.35
N GLY A 117 -24.10 -5.70 -5.71
CA GLY A 117 -24.24 -6.73 -4.70
C GLY A 117 -23.43 -6.42 -3.43
N GLN A 118 -22.47 -7.27 -3.09
CA GLN A 118 -21.60 -7.13 -1.91
C GLN A 118 -20.28 -6.39 -2.21
N ALA A 119 -19.99 -6.07 -3.47
CA ALA A 119 -18.77 -5.36 -3.88
C ALA A 119 -19.07 -3.87 -4.10
N LEU A 120 -18.24 -2.98 -3.56
CA LEU A 120 -18.35 -1.52 -3.74
C LEU A 120 -17.77 -1.05 -5.08
N GLY A 121 -16.85 -1.82 -5.62
CA GLY A 121 -16.20 -1.65 -6.91
C GLY A 121 -15.60 -2.98 -7.37
N GLN A 122 -15.12 -3.02 -8.61
CA GLN A 122 -14.39 -4.16 -9.14
C GLN A 122 -13.51 -3.74 -10.32
N VAL A 123 -12.24 -4.12 -10.30
CA VAL A 123 -11.38 -4.16 -11.49
C VAL A 123 -11.26 -5.58 -12.02
N GLN A 124 -11.71 -5.78 -13.26
CA GLN A 124 -11.48 -6.99 -14.02
C GLN A 124 -10.28 -6.78 -14.94
N TYR A 125 -9.23 -7.56 -14.73
CA TYR A 125 -8.05 -7.58 -15.59
C TYR A 125 -7.67 -9.01 -15.95
N ARG A 126 -6.96 -9.16 -17.07
CA ARG A 126 -6.41 -10.44 -17.51
C ARG A 126 -4.88 -10.36 -17.52
N PRO A 127 -4.20 -11.15 -16.69
CA PRO A 127 -2.75 -11.30 -16.76
C PRO A 127 -2.28 -11.75 -18.15
N ARG A 128 -1.12 -11.28 -18.59
CA ARG A 128 -0.51 -11.58 -19.90
C ARG A 128 0.95 -12.00 -19.75
N GLY A 129 1.43 -12.79 -20.70
CA GLY A 129 2.81 -13.28 -20.77
C GLY A 129 2.98 -14.65 -20.10
N GLY A 130 4.22 -14.99 -19.73
CA GLY A 130 4.55 -16.26 -19.06
C GLY A 130 4.07 -16.32 -17.60
N ARG A 131 4.08 -17.52 -17.00
CA ARG A 131 3.56 -17.76 -15.64
C ARG A 131 4.17 -16.85 -14.56
N ILE A 132 5.47 -16.56 -14.65
CA ILE A 132 6.16 -15.66 -13.70
C ILE A 132 5.59 -14.25 -13.80
N LEU A 133 5.48 -13.71 -15.02
CA LEU A 133 4.96 -12.36 -15.23
C LEU A 133 3.48 -12.25 -14.83
N GLN A 134 2.68 -13.27 -15.13
CA GLN A 134 1.28 -13.31 -14.68
C GLN A 134 1.18 -13.30 -13.16
N ALA A 135 2.03 -14.05 -12.47
CA ALA A 135 2.06 -14.07 -11.02
C ALA A 135 2.47 -12.72 -10.41
N LEU A 136 3.47 -12.05 -11.00
CA LEU A 136 3.83 -10.68 -10.62
C LEU A 136 2.67 -9.70 -10.81
N GLN A 137 2.00 -9.76 -11.96
CA GLN A 137 0.83 -8.93 -12.26
C GLN A 137 -0.27 -9.13 -11.22
N MET A 138 -0.56 -10.39 -10.84
CA MET A 138 -1.55 -10.71 -9.81
C MET A 138 -1.11 -10.20 -8.43
N SER A 139 0.10 -10.51 -7.97
CA SER A 139 0.57 -10.10 -6.64
C SER A 139 0.68 -8.59 -6.50
N LEU A 140 1.29 -7.90 -7.48
CA LEU A 140 1.46 -6.44 -7.46
C LEU A 140 0.12 -5.71 -7.56
N SER A 141 -0.81 -6.20 -8.40
CA SER A 141 -2.17 -5.65 -8.45
C SER A 141 -2.87 -5.86 -7.11
N SER A 142 -2.71 -7.02 -6.44
CA SER A 142 -3.41 -7.32 -5.18
C SER A 142 -3.02 -6.39 -4.03
N ILE A 143 -1.74 -6.03 -3.91
CA ILE A 143 -1.25 -5.10 -2.87
C ILE A 143 -1.36 -3.62 -3.27
N ALA A 144 -1.82 -3.35 -4.49
CA ALA A 144 -1.84 -2.00 -5.06
C ALA A 144 -2.59 -0.97 -4.22
N PRO A 145 -3.79 -1.26 -3.65
CA PRO A 145 -4.51 -0.27 -2.86
C PRO A 145 -3.75 0.18 -1.61
N VAL A 146 -3.04 -0.75 -0.95
CA VAL A 146 -2.21 -0.43 0.22
C VAL A 146 -1.03 0.44 -0.21
N LEU A 147 -0.29 0.02 -1.25
CA LEU A 147 0.88 0.76 -1.74
C LEU A 147 0.52 2.17 -2.22
N CYS A 148 -0.45 2.27 -3.13
CA CYS A 148 -0.89 3.53 -3.69
C CYS A 148 -1.55 4.40 -2.61
N GLY A 149 -2.29 3.79 -1.67
CA GLY A 149 -2.86 4.47 -0.51
C GLY A 149 -1.78 5.12 0.34
N MET A 150 -0.77 4.36 0.78
CA MET A 150 0.35 4.88 1.59
C MET A 150 1.10 6.01 0.88
N VAL A 151 1.40 5.85 -0.41
CA VAL A 151 2.06 6.91 -1.20
C VAL A 151 1.17 8.14 -1.29
N THR A 152 -0.12 7.97 -1.58
CA THR A 152 -1.06 9.10 -1.72
C THR A 152 -1.25 9.83 -0.40
N GLU A 153 -1.45 9.12 0.72
CA GLU A 153 -1.51 9.71 2.06
C GLU A 153 -0.25 10.49 2.42
N THR A 154 0.92 9.91 2.12
CA THR A 154 2.19 10.59 2.38
C THR A 154 2.29 11.88 1.56
N LEU A 155 1.89 11.86 0.28
CA LEU A 155 1.88 13.04 -0.57
C LEU A 155 0.83 14.07 -0.10
N LEU A 156 -0.34 13.62 0.33
CA LEU A 156 -1.36 14.49 0.95
C LEU A 156 -0.75 15.22 2.15
N MET A 157 -0.14 14.50 3.08
CA MET A 157 0.46 15.05 4.30
C MET A 157 1.63 16.01 4.00
N LEU A 158 2.53 15.65 3.08
CA LEU A 158 3.75 16.41 2.82
C LEU A 158 3.57 17.56 1.83
N LYS A 159 2.62 17.46 0.89
CA LYS A 159 2.47 18.41 -0.22
C LYS A 159 1.15 19.16 -0.20
N VAL A 160 0.04 18.54 0.24
CA VAL A 160 -1.28 19.17 0.20
C VAL A 160 -1.63 19.86 1.52
N LEU A 161 -1.39 19.22 2.67
CA LEU A 161 -1.66 19.82 3.97
C LEU A 161 -0.98 21.19 4.17
N PRO A 162 0.28 21.43 3.74
CA PRO A 162 0.91 22.75 3.86
C PRO A 162 0.26 23.85 3.00
N LEU A 163 -0.55 23.48 1.99
CA LEU A 163 -1.27 24.39 1.10
C LEU A 163 -2.70 24.71 1.61
N CYS A 164 -3.14 24.05 2.67
CA CYS A 164 -4.41 24.35 3.31
C CYS A 164 -4.21 25.62 4.16
N ASP A 165 -4.81 26.73 3.74
CA ASP A 165 -4.73 28.04 4.39
C ASP A 165 -6.08 28.49 4.98
N VAL A 166 -7.18 27.87 4.56
CA VAL A 166 -8.55 28.17 4.97
C VAL A 166 -9.29 26.90 5.39
N TRP A 167 -10.25 27.04 6.31
CA TRP A 167 -10.89 25.91 7.00
C TRP A 167 -11.49 24.85 6.05
N TRP A 168 -12.08 25.26 4.92
CA TRP A 168 -12.70 24.32 3.98
C TRP A 168 -11.67 23.46 3.25
N LYS A 169 -10.44 23.97 3.03
CA LYS A 169 -9.33 23.17 2.47
C LYS A 169 -8.91 22.07 3.44
N TYR A 170 -8.86 22.37 4.74
CA TYR A 170 -8.60 21.37 5.77
C TYR A 170 -9.71 20.33 5.85
N ALA A 171 -10.98 20.74 5.74
CA ALA A 171 -12.11 19.81 5.71
C ALA A 171 -12.04 18.88 4.48
N LEU A 172 -11.74 19.44 3.30
CA LEU A 172 -11.59 18.66 2.06
C LEU A 172 -10.38 17.72 2.12
N PHE A 173 -9.26 18.20 2.65
CA PHE A 173 -8.08 17.40 2.93
C PHE A 173 -8.42 16.20 3.82
N GLY A 174 -9.02 16.46 4.98
CA GLY A 174 -9.39 15.41 5.94
C GLY A 174 -10.38 14.42 5.35
N TYR A 175 -11.32 14.89 4.52
CA TYR A 175 -12.26 14.03 3.81
C TYR A 175 -11.57 13.06 2.84
N PHE A 176 -10.64 13.54 2.01
CA PHE A 176 -9.89 12.67 1.08
C PHE A 176 -8.95 11.71 1.82
N ALA A 177 -8.19 12.21 2.80
CA ALA A 177 -7.27 11.38 3.58
C ALA A 177 -8.03 10.26 4.32
N LEU A 178 -9.13 10.62 5.01
CA LEU A 178 -9.96 9.62 5.69
C LEU A 178 -10.58 8.62 4.69
N SER A 179 -11.04 9.10 3.53
CA SER A 179 -11.63 8.22 2.52
C SER A 179 -10.62 7.21 1.98
N ILE A 180 -9.41 7.65 1.61
CA ILE A 180 -8.36 6.76 1.10
C ILE A 180 -7.89 5.80 2.20
N PHE A 181 -7.65 6.29 3.41
CA PHE A 181 -7.28 5.45 4.55
C PHE A 181 -8.29 4.33 4.85
N LEU A 182 -9.59 4.65 4.85
CA LEU A 182 -10.61 3.64 5.16
C LEU A 182 -10.76 2.56 4.08
N HIS A 183 -10.32 2.86 2.85
CA HIS A 183 -10.47 1.98 1.68
C HIS A 183 -9.15 1.36 1.20
N MET A 184 -7.98 1.71 1.74
CA MET A 184 -6.70 1.05 1.37
C MET A 184 -6.50 -0.34 2.04
N THR A 185 -7.57 -1.09 2.28
CA THR A 185 -7.55 -2.42 2.91
C THR A 185 -7.45 -3.53 1.87
N LEU A 186 -6.90 -4.69 2.24
CA LEU A 186 -6.87 -5.86 1.34
C LEU A 186 -8.19 -6.64 1.41
N SER A 187 -8.78 -6.95 0.25
CA SER A 187 -9.91 -7.86 0.20
C SER A 187 -9.46 -9.33 0.36
N ARG A 188 -10.43 -10.23 0.56
CA ARG A 188 -10.15 -11.67 0.60
C ARG A 188 -9.62 -12.18 -0.74
N GLU A 189 -10.12 -11.67 -1.86
CA GLU A 189 -9.61 -12.02 -3.19
C GLU A 189 -8.19 -11.51 -3.40
N ASP A 190 -7.87 -10.30 -2.95
CA ASP A 190 -6.50 -9.77 -3.01
C ASP A 190 -5.52 -10.63 -2.23
N MET A 191 -5.92 -11.08 -1.04
CA MET A 191 -5.07 -11.96 -0.23
C MET A 191 -4.83 -13.31 -0.92
N ILE A 192 -5.85 -13.90 -1.55
CA ILE A 192 -5.72 -15.16 -2.30
C ILE A 192 -4.80 -14.98 -3.51
N ASN A 193 -5.01 -13.91 -4.29
CA ASN A 193 -4.21 -13.62 -5.48
C ASN A 193 -2.76 -13.29 -5.13
N LEU A 194 -2.54 -12.55 -4.03
CA LEU A 194 -1.21 -12.29 -3.48
C LEU A 194 -0.51 -13.61 -3.13
N TRP A 195 -1.18 -14.50 -2.40
CA TRP A 195 -0.60 -15.78 -1.98
C TRP A 195 -0.26 -16.68 -3.16
N ASN A 196 -1.12 -16.73 -4.18
CA ASN A 196 -0.88 -17.52 -5.38
C ASN A 196 0.33 -17.03 -6.20
N GLY A 197 0.66 -15.74 -6.14
CA GLY A 197 1.81 -15.16 -6.84
C GLY A 197 3.02 -14.88 -5.95
N ILE A 198 2.99 -15.23 -4.66
CA ILE A 198 4.02 -14.79 -3.70
C ILE A 198 5.40 -15.36 -4.03
N VAL A 199 5.51 -16.63 -4.41
CA VAL A 199 6.78 -17.30 -4.71
C VAL A 199 7.56 -16.62 -5.85
N PRO A 200 6.99 -16.46 -7.06
CA PRO A 200 7.67 -15.75 -8.13
C PRO A 200 7.90 -14.27 -7.80
N THR A 201 7.04 -13.65 -6.99
CA THR A 201 7.23 -12.26 -6.55
C THR A 201 8.42 -12.11 -5.62
N VAL A 202 8.57 -12.99 -4.63
CA VAL A 202 9.74 -13.06 -3.74
C VAL A 202 11.02 -13.23 -4.55
N PHE A 203 11.02 -14.16 -5.51
CA PHE A 203 12.19 -14.43 -6.33
C PHE A 203 12.61 -13.20 -7.17
N VAL A 204 11.65 -12.54 -7.81
CA VAL A 204 11.96 -11.35 -8.62
C VAL A 204 12.42 -10.19 -7.75
N LEU A 205 11.77 -9.93 -6.60
CA LEU A 205 12.21 -8.91 -5.66
C LEU A 205 13.64 -9.17 -5.16
N TYR A 206 13.97 -10.43 -4.86
CA TYR A 206 15.31 -10.84 -4.50
C TYR A 206 16.34 -10.52 -5.59
N CYS A 207 16.04 -10.86 -6.84
CA CYS A 207 16.90 -10.51 -7.98
C CYS A 207 17.05 -8.99 -8.13
N VAL A 208 15.97 -8.22 -7.95
CA VAL A 208 16.03 -6.74 -8.01
C VAL A 208 16.94 -6.19 -6.93
N PHE A 209 16.81 -6.64 -5.68
CA PHE A 209 17.69 -6.21 -4.60
C PHE A 209 19.15 -6.59 -4.86
N LEU A 210 19.40 -7.82 -5.30
CA LEU A 210 20.76 -8.27 -5.65
C LEU A 210 21.43 -7.38 -6.69
N VAL A 211 20.70 -6.99 -7.74
CA VAL A 211 21.25 -6.19 -8.85
C VAL A 211 21.41 -4.72 -8.47
N THR A 212 20.44 -4.17 -7.73
CA THR A 212 20.44 -2.74 -7.39
C THR A 212 21.30 -2.38 -6.20
N GLY A 213 21.55 -3.33 -5.29
CA GLY A 213 22.24 -3.05 -4.03
C GLY A 213 21.47 -2.07 -3.13
N ALA A 214 20.14 -1.94 -3.27
CA ALA A 214 19.31 -0.97 -2.54
C ALA A 214 19.19 -1.21 -1.01
N PHE A 215 20.15 -1.92 -0.43
CA PHE A 215 20.32 -2.24 0.99
C PHE A 215 21.78 -2.01 1.47
N THR A 216 22.65 -1.42 0.63
CA THR A 216 24.06 -1.15 0.97
C THR A 216 24.29 0.32 1.37
N GLY A 217 23.24 0.99 1.87
CA GLY A 217 23.29 2.38 2.36
C GLY A 217 23.92 2.50 3.73
#